data_AF-A0A6J2VQ25-F1
#
_entry.id   AF-A0A6J2VQ25-F1
#
_cell.length_a   1.000
_cell.length_b   1.000
_cell.length_c   1.000
_cell.angle_alpha   90.00
_cell.angle_beta   90.00
_cell.angle_gamma   90.00
#
_symmetry.space_group_name_H-M   'P 1'
#
loop_
_entity.id
_entity.type
_entity.pdbx_description
1 polymer ?
#
loop_
_entity_poly.entity_id
_entity_poly.type
_entity_poly.pdbx_seq_one_letter_code
_entity_poly.pdbx_strand_id
1 'polypeptide(L)'
;MTLPQVVESQDDLILPKKVPNPVLESSSHRSLHRELLLSHKWGLLPEEKPELQRVLEQRRLEQHKEREEALRPRSDLERKLRKRKERLLAYELEEMKRRKDLENVPEFVRVRENLRHIQVSGY
;
A
#
# COMPACT_ATOMS: atom_id res chain seq x y z
N MET A 1 -23.28 -8.26 -83.12
CA MET A 1 -23.70 -7.49 -81.94
C MET A 1 -22.59 -7.59 -80.91
N THR A 2 -21.69 -6.60 -80.87
CA THR A 2 -20.57 -6.54 -79.92
C THR A 2 -20.64 -5.19 -79.22
N LEU A 3 -20.90 -5.18 -77.91
CA LEU A 3 -20.93 -3.98 -77.09
C LEU A 3 -19.51 -3.40 -76.99
N PRO A 4 -19.32 -2.08 -77.09
CA PRO A 4 -18.02 -1.49 -76.85
C PRO A 4 -17.72 -1.58 -75.34
N GLN A 5 -16.61 -2.22 -75.00
CA GLN A 5 -16.05 -2.16 -73.66
C GLN A 5 -15.56 -0.73 -73.43
N VAL A 6 -16.26 0.00 -72.56
CA VAL A 6 -15.76 1.24 -71.97
C VAL A 6 -14.60 0.83 -71.08
N VAL A 7 -13.39 0.97 -71.60
CA VAL A 7 -12.17 0.90 -70.81
C VAL A 7 -12.13 2.21 -70.04
N GLU A 8 -12.76 2.25 -68.87
CA GLU A 8 -12.49 3.32 -67.91
C GLU A 8 -11.03 3.13 -67.48
N SER A 9 -10.14 3.84 -68.15
CA SER A 9 -8.76 4.03 -67.75
C SER A 9 -8.75 4.56 -66.32
N GLN A 10 -8.29 3.72 -65.37
CA GLN A 10 -8.00 4.16 -64.00
C GLN A 10 -7.00 5.33 -63.94
N ASP A 11 -6.38 5.66 -65.06
CA ASP A 11 -5.44 6.78 -65.25
C ASP A 11 -6.11 8.16 -65.13
N ASP A 12 -7.44 8.26 -65.14
CA ASP A 12 -8.17 9.53 -64.97
C ASP A 12 -8.56 9.83 -63.50
N LEU A 13 -8.17 8.98 -62.55
CA LEU A 13 -8.47 9.17 -61.12
C LEU A 13 -7.36 10.00 -60.43
N ILE A 14 -7.71 11.20 -59.95
CA ILE A 14 -6.82 12.02 -59.11
C ILE A 14 -6.59 11.28 -57.78
N LEU A 15 -5.45 10.62 -57.65
CA LEU A 15 -5.05 9.98 -56.40
C LEU A 15 -4.68 11.06 -55.37
N PRO A 16 -5.24 11.02 -54.15
CA PRO A 16 -4.85 11.93 -53.09
C PRO A 16 -3.36 11.73 -52.76
N LYS A 17 -2.55 12.73 -53.09
CA LYS A 17 -1.12 12.76 -52.77
C LYS A 17 -0.98 12.97 -51.27
N LYS A 18 -0.30 12.05 -50.58
CA LYS A 18 0.03 12.24 -49.16
C LYS A 18 0.82 13.53 -49.02
N VAL A 19 0.27 14.48 -48.27
CA VAL A 19 0.99 15.69 -47.89
C VAL A 19 2.23 15.29 -47.10
N PRO A 20 3.42 15.80 -47.47
CA PRO A 20 4.66 15.47 -46.78
C PRO A 20 4.58 15.93 -45.33
N ASN A 21 4.90 15.03 -44.40
CA ASN A 21 4.91 15.36 -42.98
C ASN A 21 6.22 16.11 -42.65
N PRO A 22 6.19 17.41 -42.36
CA PRO A 22 7.40 18.22 -42.17
C PRO A 22 8.30 17.70 -41.03
N VAL A 23 7.72 17.02 -40.04
CA VAL A 23 8.42 16.40 -38.90
C VAL A 23 9.20 15.16 -39.31
N LEU A 24 8.69 14.38 -40.28
CA LEU A 24 9.32 13.15 -40.74
C LEU A 24 10.27 13.38 -41.92
N GLU A 25 10.02 14.41 -42.73
CA GLU A 25 10.88 14.82 -43.85
C GLU A 25 12.20 15.45 -43.36
N SER A 26 12.16 16.17 -42.24
CA SER A 26 13.35 16.81 -41.69
C SER A 26 14.25 15.82 -40.95
N SER A 27 15.38 15.47 -41.57
CA SER A 27 16.40 14.58 -40.98
C SER A 27 16.92 15.10 -39.64
N SER A 28 17.17 16.42 -39.54
CA SER A 28 17.62 17.07 -38.30
C SER A 28 16.62 16.87 -37.16
N HIS A 29 15.32 17.03 -37.41
CA HIS A 29 14.28 16.84 -36.40
C HIS A 29 14.21 15.38 -35.93
N ARG A 30 14.28 14.43 -36.87
CA ARG A 30 14.31 13.00 -36.53
C ARG A 30 15.55 12.60 -35.74
N SER A 31 16.69 13.23 -36.00
CA SER A 31 17.92 13.00 -35.25
C SER A 31 17.82 13.56 -33.85
N LEU A 32 17.32 14.79 -33.69
CA LEU A 32 17.08 15.41 -32.39
C LEU A 32 16.08 14.60 -31.55
N HIS A 33 14.96 14.15 -32.14
CA HIS A 33 13.97 13.33 -31.44
C HIS A 33 14.57 12.01 -30.93
N ARG A 34 15.42 11.37 -31.75
CA ARG A 34 16.16 10.16 -31.33
C ARG A 34 17.11 10.47 -30.19
N GLU A 35 17.87 11.55 -30.28
CA GLU A 35 18.78 11.99 -29.23
C GLU A 35 18.04 12.27 -27.92
N LEU A 36 16.90 12.96 -27.97
CA LEU A 36 16.10 13.29 -26.78
C LEU A 36 15.55 12.04 -26.09
N LEU A 37 15.03 11.08 -26.88
CA LEU A 37 14.56 9.79 -26.35
C LEU A 37 15.70 8.98 -25.71
N LEU A 38 16.89 8.99 -26.32
CA LEU A 38 18.06 8.35 -25.75
C LEU A 38 18.48 9.08 -24.47
N SER A 39 18.62 10.39 -24.48
CA SER A 39 18.99 11.16 -23.28
C SER A 39 18.03 10.94 -22.11
N HIS A 40 16.72 10.86 -22.37
CA HIS A 40 15.69 10.52 -21.38
C HIS A 40 15.84 9.08 -20.86
N LYS A 41 15.91 8.09 -21.76
CA LYS A 41 16.08 6.67 -21.39
C LYS A 41 17.37 6.42 -20.60
N TRP A 42 18.41 7.20 -20.85
CA TRP A 42 19.71 7.07 -20.21
C TRP A 42 19.87 8.02 -19.00
N GLY A 43 18.84 8.79 -18.65
CA GLY A 43 18.84 9.69 -17.48
C GLY A 43 19.86 10.83 -17.57
N LEU A 44 20.27 11.22 -18.78
CA LEU A 44 21.21 12.31 -19.05
C LEU A 44 20.54 13.69 -18.92
N LEU A 45 19.22 13.76 -19.05
CA LEU A 45 18.44 14.96 -18.81
C LEU A 45 18.03 15.04 -17.34
N PRO A 46 18.00 16.24 -16.73
CA PRO A 46 17.43 16.44 -15.40
C PRO A 46 15.94 16.06 -15.46
N GLU A 47 15.62 14.85 -15.03
CA GLU A 47 14.24 14.43 -14.90
C GLU A 47 13.70 14.81 -13.54
N GLU A 48 12.74 15.73 -13.54
CA GLU A 48 11.64 15.59 -12.59
C GLU A 48 10.86 14.35 -13.02
N LYS A 49 11.22 13.20 -12.42
CA LYS A 49 10.49 11.95 -12.65
C LYS A 49 9.00 12.22 -12.45
N PRO A 50 8.12 11.77 -13.36
CA PRO A 50 6.69 11.97 -13.19
C PRO A 50 6.25 11.35 -11.87
N GLU A 51 5.29 12.01 -11.19
CA GLU A 51 4.82 11.60 -9.85
C GLU A 51 4.47 10.11 -9.78
N LEU A 52 3.83 9.56 -10.82
CA LEU A 52 3.51 8.13 -10.90
C LEU A 52 4.76 7.24 -10.82
N GLN A 53 5.83 7.59 -11.52
CA GLN A 53 7.06 6.81 -11.51
C GLN A 53 7.75 6.88 -10.14
N ARG A 54 7.75 8.05 -9.50
CA ARG A 54 8.25 8.22 -8.12
C ARG A 54 7.48 7.33 -7.14
N VAL A 55 6.14 7.36 -7.21
CA VAL A 55 5.27 6.55 -6.35
C VAL A 55 5.49 5.05 -6.59
N LEU A 56 5.63 4.61 -7.85
CA LEU A 56 5.90 3.21 -8.17
C LEU A 56 7.27 2.75 -7.67
N GLU A 57 8.31 3.56 -7.83
CA GLU A 57 9.65 3.28 -7.30
C GLU A 57 9.63 3.21 -5.77
N GLN A 58 9.00 4.18 -5.11
CA GLN A 58 8.84 4.20 -3.67
C GLN A 58 8.13 2.93 -3.18
N ARG A 59 6.99 2.59 -3.80
CA ARG A 59 6.25 1.36 -3.47
C ARG A 59 7.10 0.11 -3.62
N ARG A 60 7.92 0.03 -4.68
CA ARG A 60 8.82 -1.10 -4.91
C ARG A 60 9.88 -1.21 -3.81
N LEU A 61 10.44 -0.09 -3.38
CA LEU A 61 11.43 -0.04 -2.30
C LEU A 61 10.81 -0.41 -0.95
N GLU A 62 9.62 0.10 -0.64
CA GLU A 62 8.88 -0.24 0.58
C GLU A 62 8.57 -1.73 0.66
N GLN A 63 8.06 -2.33 -0.43
CA GLN A 63 7.81 -3.77 -0.50
C GLN A 63 9.08 -4.60 -0.30
N HIS A 64 10.20 -4.19 -0.89
CA HIS A 64 11.48 -4.87 -0.69
C HIS A 64 11.94 -4.77 0.76
N LYS A 65 11.83 -3.58 1.37
CA LYS A 65 12.17 -3.34 2.76
C LYS A 65 11.30 -4.17 3.71
N GLU A 66 10.00 -4.25 3.46
CA GLU A 66 9.06 -5.06 4.24
C GLU A 66 9.38 -6.55 4.15
N ARG A 67 9.74 -7.06 2.96
CA ARG A 67 10.19 -8.45 2.78
C ARG A 67 11.47 -8.73 3.58
N GLU A 68 12.45 -7.84 3.51
CA GLU A 68 13.69 -7.96 4.27
C GLU A 68 13.42 -7.91 5.79
N GLU A 69 12.54 -7.03 6.25
CA GLU A 69 12.13 -6.92 7.65
C GLU A 69 11.36 -8.15 8.13
N ALA A 70 10.52 -8.75 7.28
CA ALA A 70 9.81 -9.99 7.58
C ALA A 70 10.75 -11.20 7.70
N LEU A 71 11.84 -11.22 6.93
CA LEU A 71 12.89 -12.23 7.01
C LEU A 71 13.85 -11.99 8.20
N ARG A 72 13.93 -10.77 8.71
CA ARG A 72 14.80 -10.45 9.84
C ARG A 72 14.31 -11.13 11.12
N PRO A 73 15.21 -11.76 11.88
CA PRO A 73 14.85 -12.26 13.20
C PRO A 73 14.46 -11.10 14.11
N ARG A 74 13.46 -11.34 14.95
CA ARG A 74 12.96 -10.33 15.91
C ARG A 74 14.08 -9.79 16.78
N SER A 75 14.12 -8.47 16.89
CA SER A 75 15.10 -7.75 17.72
C SER A 75 14.97 -8.14 19.20
N ASP A 76 16.07 -8.09 19.94
CA ASP A 76 16.06 -8.33 21.39
C ASP A 76 15.14 -7.36 22.13
N LEU A 77 15.03 -6.11 21.65
CA LEU A 77 14.09 -5.13 22.17
C LEU A 77 12.63 -5.58 21.97
N GLU A 78 12.30 -6.04 20.75
CA GLU A 78 10.97 -6.52 20.41
C GLU A 78 10.58 -7.75 21.25
N ARG A 79 11.54 -8.65 21.48
CA ARG A 79 11.37 -9.81 22.37
C ARG A 79 11.07 -9.39 23.81
N LYS A 80 11.78 -8.38 24.33
CA LYS A 80 11.54 -7.84 25.68
C LYS A 80 10.18 -7.14 25.78
N LEU A 81 9.79 -6.37 24.78
CA LEU A 81 8.47 -5.72 24.73
C LEU A 81 7.34 -6.75 24.74
N ARG A 82 7.47 -7.82 23.95
CA ARG A 82 6.49 -8.92 23.94
C ARG A 82 6.37 -9.59 25.31
N LYS A 83 7.50 -9.93 25.95
CA LYS A 83 7.50 -10.50 27.31
C LYS A 83 6.82 -9.56 28.31
N ARG A 84 7.05 -8.25 28.20
CA ARG A 84 6.38 -7.25 29.06
C ARG A 84 4.88 -7.21 28.82
N LYS A 85 4.44 -7.26 27.56
CA LYS A 85 3.02 -7.33 27.18
C LYS A 85 2.35 -8.58 27.74
N GLU A 86 2.97 -9.75 27.60
CA GLU A 86 2.46 -11.02 28.13
C GLU A 86 2.28 -10.96 29.66
N ARG A 87 3.23 -10.36 30.38
CA ARG A 87 3.12 -10.14 31.84
C ARG A 87 1.94 -9.24 32.19
N LEU A 88 1.76 -8.12 31.48
CA LEU A 88 0.66 -7.20 31.72
C LEU A 88 -0.70 -7.87 31.51
N LEU A 89 -0.86 -8.62 30.42
CA LEU A 89 -2.08 -9.38 30.14
C LEU A 89 -2.37 -10.43 31.22
N ALA A 90 -1.35 -11.09 31.76
CA ALA A 90 -1.51 -12.04 32.86
C ALA A 90 -2.01 -11.32 34.14
N TYR A 91 -1.43 -10.16 34.46
CA TYR A 91 -1.89 -9.35 35.60
C TYR A 91 -3.33 -8.86 35.42
N GLU A 92 -3.69 -8.37 34.24
CA GLU A 92 -5.06 -7.94 33.94
C GLU A 92 -6.06 -9.10 34.13
N LEU A 93 -5.70 -10.29 33.65
CA LEU A 93 -6.54 -11.48 33.82
C LEU A 93 -6.66 -11.89 35.29
N GLU A 94 -5.58 -11.81 36.07
CA GLU A 94 -5.59 -12.12 37.50
C GLU A 94 -6.43 -11.10 38.29
N GLU A 95 -6.30 -9.80 38.00
CA GLU A 95 -7.17 -8.74 38.53
C GLU A 95 -8.64 -9.04 38.26
N MET A 96 -8.96 -9.40 37.02
CA MET A 96 -10.34 -9.73 36.64
C MET A 96 -10.85 -10.99 37.35
N LYS A 97 -10.02 -12.01 37.56
CA LYS A 97 -10.37 -13.17 38.37
C LYS A 97 -10.61 -12.79 39.83
N ARG A 98 -9.70 -12.03 40.45
CA ARG A 98 -9.85 -11.56 41.83
C ARG A 98 -11.14 -10.77 42.04
N ARG A 99 -11.48 -9.87 41.11
CA ARG A 99 -12.75 -9.12 41.15
C ARG A 99 -13.97 -10.05 41.09
N LYS A 100 -13.97 -11.03 40.17
CA LYS A 100 -15.03 -12.03 40.08
C LYS A 100 -15.12 -12.90 41.33
N ASP A 101 -13.99 -13.31 41.89
CA ASP A 101 -13.93 -14.13 43.09
C ASP A 101 -14.53 -13.35 44.28
N LEU A 102 -14.23 -12.06 44.42
CA LEU A 102 -14.83 -11.16 45.42
C LEU A 102 -16.34 -11.00 45.23
N GLU A 103 -16.81 -10.89 43.99
CA GLU A 103 -18.24 -10.80 43.65
C GLU A 103 -18.98 -12.12 43.95
N ASN A 104 -18.31 -13.27 43.75
CA ASN A 104 -18.86 -14.59 44.01
C ASN A 104 -18.85 -14.99 45.50
N VAL A 105 -18.25 -14.18 46.38
CA VAL A 105 -18.32 -14.41 47.84
C VAL A 105 -19.76 -14.15 48.31
N PRO A 106 -20.40 -15.11 49.00
CA PRO A 106 -21.76 -14.92 49.52
C PRO A 106 -21.90 -13.69 50.40
N GLU A 107 -23.00 -12.96 50.24
CA GLU A 107 -23.33 -11.72 50.96
C GLU A 107 -23.15 -11.85 52.48
N PHE A 108 -23.63 -12.95 53.09
CA PHE A 108 -23.55 -13.17 54.54
C PHE A 108 -22.10 -13.24 55.07
N VAL A 109 -21.14 -13.63 54.23
CA VAL A 109 -19.71 -13.61 54.57
C VAL A 109 -19.18 -12.19 54.50
N ARG A 110 -19.59 -11.41 53.49
CA ARG A 110 -19.20 -10.00 53.31
C ARG A 110 -19.70 -9.09 54.43
N VAL A 111 -20.91 -9.32 54.95
CA VAL A 111 -21.50 -8.47 56.02
C VAL A 111 -21.18 -8.95 57.43
N ARG A 112 -20.48 -10.07 57.61
CA ARG A 112 -20.21 -10.69 58.92
C ARG A 112 -19.54 -9.74 59.91
N GLU A 113 -18.63 -8.88 59.46
CA GLU A 113 -17.95 -7.90 60.32
C GLU A 113 -18.86 -6.75 60.74
N ASN A 114 -19.80 -6.34 59.88
CA ASN A 114 -20.81 -5.33 60.22
C ASN A 114 -21.76 -5.85 61.31
N LEU A 115 -22.09 -7.14 61.28
CA LEU A 115 -22.95 -7.77 62.27
C LEU A 115 -22.27 -7.93 63.65
N ARG A 116 -20.92 -7.97 63.71
CA ARG A 116 -20.17 -8.05 64.98
C ARG A 116 -20.21 -6.76 65.82
N HIS A 117 -20.50 -5.62 65.18
CA HIS A 117 -20.55 -4.32 65.85
C HIS A 117 -21.94 -3.95 66.35
N ILE A 118 -22.96 -4.74 66.00
CA ILE A 118 -24.31 -4.57 66.53
C ILE A 118 -24.33 -5.23 67.90
N GLN A 119 -24.19 -4.44 68.96
CA GLN A 119 -24.53 -4.92 70.30
C GLN A 119 -26.02 -5.24 70.31
N VAL A 120 -26.34 -6.53 70.41
CA VAL A 120 -27.72 -6.98 70.65
C VAL A 120 -28.08 -6.52 72.06
N SER A 121 -28.78 -5.39 72.18
CA SER A 121 -29.47 -5.00 73.41
C SER A 121 -30.61 -6.00 73.61
N GLY A 122 -30.32 -7.08 74.33
CA GLY A 122 -31.32 -8.07 74.74
C GLY A 122 -32.30 -7.45 75.73
N TYR A 123 -33.57 -7.77 75.57
CA TYR A 123 -34.66 -7.51 76.52
C TYR A 123 -34.49 -8.33 77.80
#